data_AF-A0A839E8Y1-F1
#
_entry.id   AF-A0A839E8Y1-F1
#
_cell.length_a   1.000
_cell.length_b   1.000
_cell.length_c   1.000
_cell.angle_alpha   90.00
_cell.angle_beta   90.00
_cell.angle_gamma   90.00
#
_symmetry.space_group_name_H-M   'P 1'
#
loop_
_entity.id
_entity.type
_entity.pdbx_description
1 polymer ?
#
loop_
_entity_poly.entity_id
_entity_poly.type
_entity_poly.pdbx_seq_one_letter_code
_entity_poly.pdbx_strand_id
1 'polypeptide(L)'
;MVSTAPSTTSAARAPRPSMRWRVVDIVIASVLGVAGGLVMVVWNLTYQPITAPIEAALPGLQALLYGVWLFPAVLVGLVVRKPGAALYGELVAAATSALLGGFWGWTAIQWGLVQGLGAELVFALLLYRAWGLVPAILAGLGAGVGMAIMDLTFYYADSRPEFVVIYAASAMTSGAILAGGGSWLLTRALARTGALSRFAAGREHAARADS
;
A
#
# COMPACT_ATOMS: atom_id res chain seq x y z
N MET A 1 -59.69 21.54 -18.73
CA MET A 1 -58.43 20.93 -19.22
C MET A 1 -57.35 21.21 -18.19
N VAL A 2 -56.93 20.20 -17.42
CA VAL A 2 -55.86 20.35 -16.43
C VAL A 2 -54.53 20.14 -17.16
N SER A 3 -53.71 21.18 -17.24
CA SER A 3 -52.38 21.14 -17.85
C SER A 3 -51.38 20.58 -16.84
N THR A 4 -50.97 19.33 -17.01
CA THR A 4 -49.86 18.74 -16.26
C THR A 4 -48.54 19.16 -16.91
N ALA A 5 -47.81 20.08 -16.28
CA ALA A 5 -46.44 20.40 -16.66
C ALA A 5 -45.50 19.23 -16.31
N PRO A 6 -44.51 18.90 -17.16
CA PRO A 6 -43.56 17.83 -16.87
C PRO A 6 -42.60 18.27 -15.76
N SER A 7 -42.53 17.47 -14.70
CA SER A 7 -41.54 17.62 -13.64
C SER A 7 -40.16 17.24 -14.19
N THR A 8 -39.34 18.23 -14.51
CA THR A 8 -37.92 18.01 -14.81
C THR A 8 -37.20 17.65 -13.51
N THR A 9 -37.03 16.35 -13.26
CA THR A 9 -36.13 15.86 -12.21
C THR A 9 -34.72 16.26 -12.61
N SER A 10 -34.25 17.38 -12.04
CA SER A 10 -32.83 17.76 -12.10
C SER A 10 -32.03 16.60 -11.51
N ALA A 11 -31.30 15.87 -12.35
CA ALA A 11 -30.42 14.80 -11.90
C ALA A 11 -29.39 15.41 -10.96
N ALA A 12 -29.59 15.24 -9.66
CA ALA A 12 -28.72 15.78 -8.63
C ALA A 12 -27.29 15.32 -8.92
N ARG A 13 -26.41 16.28 -9.23
CA ARG A 13 -25.01 16.01 -9.54
C ARG A 13 -24.39 15.27 -8.37
N ALA A 14 -23.93 14.04 -8.61
CA ALA A 14 -23.30 13.22 -7.58
C ALA A 14 -22.19 14.04 -6.88
N PRO A 15 -22.18 14.09 -5.53
CA PRO A 15 -21.18 14.85 -4.78
C PRO A 15 -19.76 14.44 -5.19
N ARG A 16 -18.92 15.43 -5.50
CA ARG A 16 -17.49 15.16 -5.78
C ARG A 16 -16.83 14.61 -4.51
N PRO A 17 -16.04 13.52 -4.59
CA PRO A 17 -15.32 13.00 -3.43
C PRO A 17 -14.37 14.07 -2.88
N SER A 18 -14.39 14.26 -1.55
CA SER A 18 -13.54 15.26 -0.89
C SER A 18 -12.13 14.72 -0.64
N MET A 19 -11.12 15.51 -0.97
CA MET A 19 -9.71 15.17 -0.75
C MET A 19 -9.22 15.51 0.65
N ARG A 20 -10.08 16.10 1.50
CA ARG A 20 -9.76 16.46 2.88
C ARG A 20 -9.90 15.26 3.80
N TRP A 21 -8.91 15.01 4.65
CA TRP A 21 -8.99 13.98 5.69
C TRP A 21 -10.10 14.30 6.68
N ARG A 22 -10.88 13.27 7.03
CA ARG A 22 -11.82 13.27 8.14
C ARG A 22 -11.18 12.54 9.31
N VAL A 23 -11.67 12.77 10.53
CA VAL A 23 -11.20 12.05 11.72
C VAL A 23 -11.27 10.54 11.53
N VAL A 24 -12.36 10.01 10.96
CA VAL A 24 -12.51 8.58 10.69
C VAL A 24 -11.46 8.04 9.71
N ASP A 25 -10.99 8.87 8.77
CA ASP A 25 -9.96 8.43 7.82
C ASP A 25 -8.62 8.30 8.52
N ILE A 26 -8.28 9.23 9.42
CA ILE A 26 -7.06 9.17 10.25
C ILE A 26 -7.11 7.92 11.14
N VAL A 27 -8.20 7.73 11.88
CA VAL A 27 -8.35 6.59 12.81
C VAL A 27 -8.17 5.26 12.09
N ILE A 28 -8.83 5.07 10.94
CA ILE A 28 -8.75 3.81 10.20
C ILE A 28 -7.38 3.64 9.54
N ALA A 29 -6.78 4.71 9.02
CA ALA A 29 -5.42 4.67 8.53
C ALA A 29 -4.43 4.26 9.63
N SER A 30 -4.58 4.79 10.86
CA SER A 30 -3.76 4.41 12.00
C SER A 30 -3.96 2.96 12.38
N VAL A 31 -5.21 2.47 12.46
CA VAL A 31 -5.51 1.06 12.79
C VAL A 31 -4.90 0.11 11.76
N LEU A 32 -5.06 0.41 10.47
CA LEU A 32 -4.47 -0.40 9.40
C LEU A 32 -2.94 -0.32 9.39
N GLY A 33 -2.37 0.87 9.63
CA GLY A 33 -0.93 1.06 9.77
C GLY A 33 -0.35 0.25 10.95
N VAL A 34 -0.98 0.32 12.13
CA VAL A 34 -0.57 -0.47 13.30
C VAL A 34 -0.68 -1.96 13.02
N ALA A 35 -1.78 -2.43 12.42
CA ALA A 35 -1.93 -3.82 12.02
C ALA A 35 -0.84 -4.25 11.02
N GLY A 36 -0.50 -3.40 10.05
CA GLY A 36 0.62 -3.58 9.13
C GLY A 36 1.96 -3.68 9.86
N GLY A 37 2.21 -2.78 10.81
CA GLY A 37 3.41 -2.79 11.64
C GLY A 37 3.56 -4.06 12.47
N LEU A 38 2.47 -4.61 13.00
CA LEU A 38 2.49 -5.91 13.69
C LEU A 38 2.87 -7.05 12.75
N VAL A 39 2.38 -7.05 11.51
CA VAL A 39 2.78 -8.02 10.48
C VAL A 39 4.27 -7.85 10.15
N MET A 40 4.76 -6.61 10.02
CA MET A 40 6.19 -6.34 9.82
C MET A 40 7.04 -6.85 10.99
N VAL A 41 6.58 -6.74 12.25
CA VAL A 41 7.29 -7.31 13.40
C VAL A 41 7.40 -8.82 13.29
N VAL A 42 6.31 -9.52 12.97
CA VAL A 42 6.34 -10.97 12.76
C VAL A 42 7.28 -11.34 11.61
N TRP A 43 7.24 -10.57 10.53
CA TRP A 43 8.11 -10.77 9.38
C TRP A 43 9.58 -10.51 9.71
N ASN A 44 9.91 -9.49 10.50
CA ASN A 44 11.26 -9.22 11.00
C ASN A 44 11.86 -10.42 11.75
N LEU A 45 11.03 -11.20 12.45
CA LEU A 45 11.48 -12.37 13.21
C LEU A 45 11.69 -13.61 12.32
N THR A 46 11.02 -13.68 11.17
CA THR A 46 10.91 -14.92 10.37
C THR A 46 11.53 -14.82 8.99
N TYR A 47 11.80 -13.62 8.46
CA TYR A 47 12.24 -13.46 7.09
C TYR A 47 13.58 -14.14 6.80
N GLN A 48 14.60 -14.01 7.67
CA GLN A 48 15.95 -14.56 7.40
C GLN A 48 15.95 -16.07 7.10
N PRO A 49 15.40 -16.95 7.96
CA PRO A 49 15.39 -18.38 7.66
C PRO A 49 14.54 -18.72 6.42
N ILE A 50 13.54 -17.89 6.08
CA ILE A 50 12.71 -18.09 4.89
C ILE A 50 13.47 -17.66 3.62
N THR A 51 14.23 -16.56 3.69
CA THR A 51 14.87 -15.95 2.53
C THR A 51 16.28 -16.45 2.27
N ALA A 52 16.98 -16.96 3.30
CA ALA A 52 18.36 -17.42 3.17
C ALA A 52 18.57 -18.52 2.10
N PRO A 53 17.69 -19.54 1.95
CA PRO A 53 17.83 -20.50 0.86
C PRO A 53 17.69 -19.88 -0.53
N ILE A 54 16.85 -18.85 -0.66
CA ILE A 54 16.60 -18.13 -1.92
C ILE A 54 17.81 -17.27 -2.27
N GLU A 55 18.34 -16.55 -1.29
CA GLU A 55 19.57 -15.76 -1.42
C GLU A 55 20.77 -16.63 -1.80
N ALA A 56 20.91 -17.80 -1.18
CA ALA A 56 21.98 -18.75 -1.49
C ALA A 56 21.87 -19.33 -2.91
N ALA A 57 20.65 -19.51 -3.43
CA ALA A 57 20.42 -20.01 -4.78
C ALA A 57 20.74 -18.95 -5.84
N LEU A 58 20.31 -17.70 -5.63
CA LEU A 58 20.67 -16.57 -6.48
C LEU A 58 20.62 -15.26 -5.67
N PRO A 59 21.78 -14.65 -5.35
CA PRO A 59 21.85 -13.41 -4.61
C PRO A 59 21.02 -12.31 -5.29
N GLY A 60 20.10 -11.72 -4.52
CA GLY A 60 19.15 -10.70 -4.97
C GLY A 60 17.71 -11.19 -5.02
N LEU A 61 17.47 -12.49 -5.22
CA LEU A 61 16.11 -13.05 -5.28
C LEU A 61 15.37 -13.03 -3.95
N GLN A 62 16.08 -12.93 -2.81
CA GLN A 62 15.43 -12.82 -1.50
C GLN A 62 14.43 -11.65 -1.45
N ALA A 63 14.69 -10.58 -2.20
CA ALA A 63 13.84 -9.41 -2.28
C ALA A 63 12.44 -9.72 -2.86
N LEU A 64 12.25 -10.89 -3.49
CA LEU A 64 10.93 -11.36 -3.92
C LEU A 64 9.93 -11.54 -2.77
N LEU A 65 10.40 -11.67 -1.53
CA LEU A 65 9.54 -11.80 -0.35
C LEU A 65 9.42 -10.50 0.45
N TYR A 66 10.05 -9.41 0.00
CA TYR A 66 10.16 -8.19 0.79
C TYR A 66 8.91 -7.30 0.71
N GLY A 67 7.98 -7.58 -0.20
CA GLY A 67 6.69 -6.90 -0.32
C GLY A 67 5.80 -7.02 0.91
N VAL A 68 6.10 -7.92 1.85
CA VAL A 68 5.46 -7.99 3.17
C VAL A 68 5.78 -6.76 4.04
N TRP A 69 6.89 -6.06 3.81
CA TRP A 69 7.13 -4.77 4.45
C TRP A 69 6.37 -3.63 3.76
N LEU A 70 6.07 -3.75 2.47
CA LEU A 70 5.58 -2.67 1.63
C LEU A 70 4.05 -2.57 1.54
N PHE A 71 3.34 -3.63 1.92
CA PHE A 71 1.88 -3.69 1.80
C PHE A 71 1.11 -2.64 2.61
N PRO A 72 1.55 -2.18 3.82
CA PRO A 72 0.80 -1.20 4.58
C PRO A 72 0.56 0.10 3.79
N ALA A 73 1.58 0.59 3.07
CA ALA A 73 1.47 1.73 2.17
C ALA A 73 0.32 1.58 1.18
N VAL A 74 0.29 0.45 0.44
CA VAL A 74 -0.72 0.24 -0.61
C VAL A 74 -2.10 0.02 0.01
N LEU A 75 -2.20 -0.76 1.07
CA LEU A 75 -3.47 -1.06 1.74
C LEU A 75 -4.16 0.21 2.26
N VAL A 76 -3.42 1.05 2.99
CA VAL A 76 -3.98 2.30 3.53
C VAL A 76 -4.35 3.26 2.39
N GLY A 77 -3.52 3.35 1.35
CA GLY A 77 -3.83 4.13 0.15
C GLY A 77 -5.15 3.70 -0.51
N LEU A 78 -5.34 2.40 -0.73
CA LEU A 78 -6.54 1.84 -1.38
C LEU A 78 -7.83 2.00 -0.54
N VAL A 79 -7.71 1.95 0.79
CA VAL A 79 -8.85 2.09 1.70
C VAL A 79 -9.26 3.56 1.86
N VAL A 80 -8.29 4.43 2.19
CA VAL A 80 -8.55 5.84 2.53
C VAL A 80 -8.81 6.69 1.30
N ARG A 81 -8.07 6.43 0.22
CA ARG A 81 -8.21 7.08 -1.09
C ARG A 81 -8.03 8.61 -1.08
N LYS A 82 -7.03 9.10 -0.32
CA LYS A 82 -6.72 10.53 -0.17
C LYS A 82 -5.21 10.79 -0.30
N PRO A 83 -4.81 12.03 -0.62
CA PRO A 83 -3.40 12.40 -0.69
C PRO A 83 -2.72 12.19 0.66
N GLY A 84 -1.54 11.58 0.61
CA GLY A 84 -0.70 11.24 1.75
C GLY A 84 -1.12 9.96 2.48
N ALA A 85 -2.16 9.24 2.03
CA ALA A 85 -2.64 8.07 2.74
C ALA A 85 -1.68 6.89 2.69
N ALA A 86 -1.03 6.66 1.55
CA ALA A 86 -0.08 5.56 1.43
C ALA A 86 1.18 5.83 2.27
N LEU A 87 1.71 7.05 2.15
CA LEU A 87 2.84 7.48 2.97
C LEU A 87 2.53 7.41 4.47
N TYR A 88 1.37 7.93 4.89
CA TYR A 88 0.97 7.91 6.30
C TYR A 88 0.85 6.48 6.83
N GLY A 89 0.21 5.59 6.08
CA GLY A 89 0.02 4.18 6.47
C GLY A 89 1.34 3.47 6.71
N GLU A 90 2.29 3.67 5.81
CA GLU A 90 3.63 3.09 5.91
C GLU A 90 4.43 3.66 7.09
N LEU A 91 4.38 4.97 7.31
CA LEU A 91 5.08 5.59 8.45
C LEU A 91 4.53 5.10 9.78
N VAL A 92 3.21 4.93 9.91
CA VAL A 92 2.61 4.36 11.13
C VAL A 92 3.01 2.89 11.29
N ALA A 93 3.04 2.11 10.22
CA ALA A 93 3.48 0.72 10.26
C ALA A 93 4.95 0.60 10.68
N ALA A 94 5.83 1.37 10.05
CA ALA A 94 7.26 1.43 10.36
C ALA A 94 7.51 1.92 11.79
N ALA A 95 6.81 2.96 12.25
CA ALA A 95 6.92 3.44 13.63
C ALA A 95 6.45 2.38 14.64
N THR A 96 5.34 1.70 14.36
CA THR A 96 4.85 0.59 15.20
C THR A 96 5.88 -0.54 15.27
N SER A 97 6.46 -0.93 14.13
CA SER A 97 7.49 -1.96 14.06
C SER A 97 8.78 -1.55 14.78
N ALA A 98 9.16 -0.27 14.71
CA ALA A 98 10.32 0.28 15.39
C ALA A 98 10.15 0.25 16.92
N LEU A 99 8.96 0.66 17.40
CA LEU A 99 8.65 0.69 18.83
C LEU A 99 8.59 -0.69 19.47
N LEU A 100 8.16 -1.70 18.73
CA LEU A 100 8.01 -3.08 19.24
C LEU A 100 9.31 -3.90 19.17
N GLY A 101 10.44 -3.29 18.83
CA GLY A 101 11.76 -3.87 19.09
C GLY A 101 12.29 -4.85 18.03
N GLY A 102 12.00 -4.63 16.75
CA GLY A 102 12.71 -5.34 15.66
C GLY A 102 14.18 -4.92 15.53
N PHE A 103 15.03 -5.78 14.98
CA PHE A 103 16.47 -5.52 14.81
C PHE A 103 16.78 -4.28 13.92
N TRP A 104 15.82 -3.81 13.13
CA TRP A 104 15.92 -2.55 12.38
C TRP A 104 15.73 -1.28 13.24
N GLY A 105 15.05 -1.39 14.39
CA GLY A 105 14.80 -0.25 15.28
C GLY A 105 14.28 1.00 14.55
N TRP A 106 14.89 2.16 14.82
CA TRP A 106 14.45 3.45 14.27
C TRP A 106 14.76 3.64 12.78
N THR A 107 15.70 2.88 12.19
CA THR A 107 16.00 2.99 10.75
C THR A 107 14.82 2.53 9.90
N ALA A 108 13.97 1.64 10.42
CA ALA A 108 12.74 1.21 9.75
C ALA A 108 11.86 2.39 9.31
N ILE A 109 11.84 3.49 10.07
CA ILE A 109 11.05 4.69 9.73
C ILE A 109 11.62 5.40 8.49
N GLN A 110 12.94 5.42 8.31
CA GLN A 110 13.59 6.01 7.14
C GLN A 110 13.29 5.19 5.87
N TRP A 111 13.29 3.86 6.00
CA TRP A 111 12.87 2.96 4.92
C TRP A 111 11.39 3.12 4.60
N GLY A 112 10.54 3.11 5.62
CA GLY A 112 9.09 3.30 5.46
C GLY A 112 8.73 4.64 4.85
N LEU A 113 9.49 5.71 5.12
CA LEU A 113 9.33 7.00 4.47
C LEU A 113 9.49 6.88 2.95
N VAL A 114 10.57 6.27 2.46
CA VAL A 114 10.86 6.22 1.03
C VAL A 114 10.03 5.16 0.30
N GLN A 115 9.72 4.05 0.96
CA GLN A 115 8.78 3.05 0.45
C GLN A 115 7.36 3.62 0.33
N GLY A 116 6.89 4.30 1.39
CA GLY A 116 5.60 4.98 1.42
C GLY A 116 5.51 6.09 0.37
N LEU A 117 6.58 6.88 0.19
CA LEU A 117 6.66 7.88 -0.88
C LEU A 117 6.60 7.22 -2.27
N GLY A 118 7.29 6.09 -2.47
CA GLY A 118 7.24 5.34 -3.72
C GLY A 118 5.81 4.95 -4.12
N ALA A 119 5.01 4.43 -3.17
CA ALA A 119 3.60 4.14 -3.42
C ALA A 119 2.75 5.39 -3.61
N GLU A 120 2.94 6.41 -2.76
CA GLU A 120 2.17 7.65 -2.79
C GLU A 120 2.34 8.40 -4.12
N LEU A 121 3.57 8.45 -4.65
CA LEU A 121 3.86 9.08 -5.94
C LEU A 121 3.07 8.44 -7.08
N VAL A 122 2.87 7.12 -7.06
CA VAL A 122 2.05 6.45 -8.07
C VAL A 122 0.59 6.88 -7.97
N PHE A 123 0.01 6.92 -6.76
CA PHE A 123 -1.36 7.41 -6.58
C PHE A 123 -1.49 8.89 -6.98
N ALA A 124 -0.46 9.70 -6.71
CA ALA A 124 -0.40 11.09 -7.13
C ALA A 124 -0.34 11.24 -8.66
N LEU A 125 0.47 10.42 -9.35
CA LEU A 125 0.54 10.38 -10.82
C LEU A 125 -0.80 9.96 -11.44
N LEU A 126 -1.54 9.08 -10.78
CA LEU A 126 -2.92 8.70 -11.15
C LEU A 126 -3.97 9.72 -10.67
N LEU A 127 -3.53 10.88 -10.17
CA LEU A 127 -4.35 11.98 -9.68
C LEU A 127 -5.39 11.56 -8.63
N TYR A 128 -5.12 10.48 -7.89
CA TYR A 128 -6.05 9.89 -6.91
C TYR A 128 -7.41 9.49 -7.52
N ARG A 129 -7.43 9.13 -8.80
CA ARG A 129 -8.65 8.81 -9.56
C ARG A 129 -8.87 7.34 -9.83
N ALA A 130 -7.85 6.50 -9.65
CA ALA A 130 -7.90 5.09 -9.98
C ALA A 130 -7.52 4.21 -8.76
N TRP A 131 -8.36 3.22 -8.46
CA TRP A 131 -8.26 2.40 -7.23
C TRP A 131 -8.44 0.90 -7.48
N GLY A 132 -8.34 0.48 -8.74
CA GLY A 132 -8.45 -0.92 -9.15
C GLY A 132 -7.16 -1.72 -8.93
N LEU A 133 -7.11 -2.92 -9.49
CA LEU A 133 -5.95 -3.82 -9.39
C LEU A 133 -4.69 -3.20 -10.02
N VAL A 134 -4.81 -2.60 -11.20
CA VAL A 134 -3.66 -2.00 -11.91
C VAL A 134 -3.02 -0.87 -11.09
N PRO A 135 -3.77 0.14 -10.59
CA PRO A 135 -3.22 1.14 -9.66
C PRO A 135 -2.55 0.54 -8.42
N ALA A 136 -3.13 -0.52 -7.84
CA ALA A 136 -2.55 -1.19 -6.69
C ALA A 136 -1.20 -1.84 -7.02
N ILE A 137 -1.12 -2.57 -8.13
CA ILE A 137 0.12 -3.19 -8.63
C ILE A 137 1.19 -2.12 -8.88
N LEU A 138 0.83 -1.02 -9.55
CA LEU A 138 1.77 0.07 -9.83
C LEU A 138 2.25 0.73 -8.52
N ALA A 139 1.36 0.96 -7.55
CA ALA A 139 1.74 1.55 -6.27
C ALA A 139 2.67 0.63 -5.47
N GLY A 140 2.41 -0.69 -5.50
CA GLY A 140 3.29 -1.69 -4.93
C GLY A 140 4.66 -1.71 -5.62
N LEU A 141 4.69 -1.62 -6.95
CA LEU A 141 5.94 -1.48 -7.71
C LEU A 141 6.70 -0.21 -7.31
N GLY A 142 6.01 0.92 -7.14
CA GLY A 142 6.60 2.17 -6.66
C GLY A 142 7.23 2.05 -5.27
N ALA A 143 6.55 1.37 -4.33
CA ALA A 143 7.13 1.05 -3.02
C ALA A 143 8.37 0.15 -3.14
N GLY A 144 8.33 -0.84 -4.05
CA GLY A 144 9.47 -1.71 -4.35
C GLY A 144 10.67 -0.96 -4.93
N VAL A 145 10.44 0.07 -5.76
CA VAL A 145 11.49 1.00 -6.21
C VAL A 145 12.09 1.76 -5.03
N GLY A 146 11.26 2.29 -4.12
CA GLY A 146 11.72 2.98 -2.92
C GLY A 146 12.60 2.09 -2.02
N MET A 147 12.22 0.82 -1.86
CA MET A 147 13.01 -0.19 -1.16
C MET A 147 14.33 -0.47 -1.88
N ALA A 148 14.31 -0.74 -3.18
CA ALA A 148 15.51 -1.02 -3.96
C ALA A 148 16.51 0.15 -3.87
N ILE A 149 16.04 1.40 -3.97
CA ILE A 149 16.89 2.59 -3.80
C ILE A 149 17.57 2.59 -2.44
N MET A 150 16.81 2.35 -1.37
CA MET A 150 17.35 2.34 -0.02
C MET A 150 18.38 1.22 0.18
N ASP A 151 18.03 -0.01 -0.15
CA ASP A 151 18.89 -1.16 0.10
C ASP A 151 20.16 -1.12 -0.76
N LEU A 152 20.03 -0.75 -2.03
CA LEU A 152 21.16 -0.63 -2.94
C LEU A 152 22.08 0.53 -2.58
N THR A 153 21.61 1.53 -1.84
CA THR A 153 22.45 2.66 -1.39
C THR A 153 23.10 2.40 -0.04
N PHE A 154 22.38 1.78 0.91
CA PHE A 154 22.84 1.66 2.30
C PHE A 154 23.40 0.29 2.66
N TYR A 155 22.92 -0.78 2.03
CA TYR A 155 23.37 -2.15 2.33
C TYR A 155 24.20 -2.77 1.21
N TYR A 156 24.02 -2.32 -0.03
CA TYR A 156 24.59 -2.96 -1.21
C TYR A 156 25.29 -1.99 -2.19
N ALA A 157 25.78 -0.84 -1.71
CA ALA A 157 26.36 0.25 -2.52
C ALA A 157 27.43 -0.21 -3.52
N ASP A 158 28.33 -1.11 -3.10
CA ASP A 158 29.46 -1.60 -3.90
C ASP A 158 29.19 -2.95 -4.57
N SER A 159 27.91 -3.33 -4.69
CA SER A 159 27.54 -4.60 -5.29
C SER A 159 27.74 -4.61 -6.79
N ARG A 160 28.00 -5.80 -7.33
CA ARG A 160 28.16 -5.96 -8.77
C ARG A 160 26.87 -5.62 -9.53
N PRO A 161 26.95 -5.12 -10.78
CA PRO A 161 25.77 -4.75 -11.56
C PRO A 161 24.75 -5.88 -11.71
N GLU A 162 25.18 -7.14 -11.78
CA GLU A 162 24.27 -8.27 -11.91
C GLU A 162 23.37 -8.42 -10.67
N PHE A 163 23.96 -8.29 -9.46
CA PHE A 163 23.20 -8.32 -8.21
C PHE A 163 22.22 -7.14 -8.13
N VAL A 164 22.68 -5.93 -8.49
CA VAL A 164 21.86 -4.71 -8.47
C VAL A 164 20.59 -4.89 -9.30
N VAL A 165 20.73 -5.42 -10.53
CA VAL A 165 19.59 -5.65 -11.43
C VAL A 165 18.66 -6.72 -10.88
N ILE A 166 19.19 -7.85 -10.41
CA ILE A 166 18.39 -8.95 -9.86
C ILE A 166 17.63 -8.49 -8.61
N TYR A 167 18.30 -7.79 -7.69
CA TYR A 167 17.71 -7.28 -6.46
C TYR A 167 16.59 -6.27 -6.76
N ALA A 168 16.86 -5.28 -7.62
CA ALA A 168 15.88 -4.25 -7.97
C ALA A 168 14.64 -4.88 -8.65
N ALA A 169 14.85 -5.76 -9.63
CA ALA A 169 13.75 -6.46 -10.29
C ALA A 169 12.94 -7.31 -9.32
N SER A 170 13.60 -7.98 -8.38
CA SER A 170 12.97 -8.81 -7.34
C SER A 170 12.14 -7.97 -6.36
N ALA A 171 12.70 -6.86 -5.85
CA ALA A 171 12.00 -5.94 -4.96
C ALA A 171 10.78 -5.30 -5.63
N MET A 172 10.93 -4.84 -6.88
CA MET A 172 9.83 -4.27 -7.67
C MET A 172 8.73 -5.31 -7.94
N THR A 173 9.11 -6.54 -8.29
CA THR A 173 8.16 -7.64 -8.54
C THR A 173 7.43 -8.04 -7.26
N SER A 174 8.14 -8.11 -6.13
CA SER A 174 7.55 -8.37 -4.82
C SER A 174 6.56 -7.28 -4.42
N GLY A 175 6.95 -6.02 -4.57
CA GLY A 175 6.09 -4.87 -4.34
C GLY A 175 4.84 -4.93 -5.21
N ALA A 176 4.97 -5.19 -6.51
CA ALA A 176 3.84 -5.33 -7.42
C ALA A 176 2.85 -6.42 -7.00
N ILE A 177 3.36 -7.61 -6.64
CA ILE A 177 2.53 -8.79 -6.36
C ILE A 177 2.04 -8.81 -4.91
N LEU A 178 2.95 -8.82 -3.94
CA LEU A 178 2.61 -8.99 -2.52
C LEU A 178 2.02 -7.71 -1.94
N ALA A 179 2.65 -6.55 -2.17
CA ALA A 179 2.12 -5.29 -1.66
C ALA A 179 0.95 -4.79 -2.51
N GLY A 180 1.09 -4.77 -3.83
CA GLY A 180 0.07 -4.31 -4.76
C GLY A 180 -1.14 -5.24 -4.81
N GLY A 181 -0.93 -6.42 -5.42
CA GLY A 181 -1.97 -7.44 -5.55
C GLY A 181 -2.53 -7.92 -4.21
N GLY A 182 -1.67 -8.20 -3.23
CA GLY A 182 -2.07 -8.63 -1.90
C GLY A 182 -2.95 -7.59 -1.18
N SER A 183 -2.54 -6.31 -1.16
CA SER A 183 -3.34 -5.26 -0.52
C SER A 183 -4.67 -5.02 -1.22
N TRP A 184 -4.72 -5.19 -2.55
CA TRP A 184 -5.98 -5.11 -3.28
C TRP A 184 -6.95 -6.23 -2.88
N LEU A 185 -6.45 -7.47 -2.75
CA LEU A 185 -7.24 -8.60 -2.25
C LEU A 185 -7.69 -8.38 -0.80
N LEU A 186 -6.80 -7.89 0.07
CA LEU A 186 -7.12 -7.56 1.46
C LEU A 186 -8.20 -6.47 1.54
N THR A 187 -8.09 -5.42 0.73
CA THR A 187 -9.11 -4.36 0.66
C THR A 187 -10.48 -4.92 0.30
N ARG A 188 -10.54 -5.85 -0.66
CA ARG A 188 -11.80 -6.52 -1.04
C ARG A 188 -12.31 -7.46 0.04
N ALA A 189 -11.43 -8.18 0.74
CA ALA A 189 -11.81 -9.01 1.88
C ALA A 189 -12.42 -8.16 3.01
N LEU A 190 -11.78 -7.05 3.37
CA LEU A 190 -12.28 -6.09 4.36
C LEU A 190 -13.58 -5.39 3.93
N ALA A 191 -13.77 -5.16 2.63
CA ALA A 191 -15.02 -4.61 2.12
C ALA A 191 -16.18 -5.61 2.30
N ARG A 192 -15.94 -6.91 2.10
CA ARG A 192 -16.93 -7.98 2.28
C ARG A 192 -17.41 -8.13 3.72
N THR A 193 -16.58 -7.79 4.71
CA THR A 193 -16.99 -7.85 6.13
C THR A 193 -17.83 -6.66 6.57
N GLY A 194 -18.02 -5.65 5.71
CA GLY A 194 -18.72 -4.41 6.04
C GLY A 194 -17.88 -3.40 6.85
N ALA A 195 -16.65 -3.76 7.26
CA ALA A 195 -15.75 -2.89 8.00
C ALA A 195 -15.43 -1.59 7.24
N LEU A 196 -15.45 -1.63 5.90
CA LEU A 196 -15.17 -0.48 5.04
C LEU A 196 -16.43 0.27 4.56
N SER A 197 -17.61 -0.02 5.09
CA SER A 197 -18.90 0.59 4.65
C SER A 197 -18.89 2.13 4.64
N ARG A 198 -18.12 2.76 5.55
CA ARG A 198 -17.97 4.23 5.62
C ARG A 198 -16.98 4.82 4.61
N PHE A 199 -16.25 3.98 3.88
CA PHE A 199 -15.20 4.36 2.93
C PHE A 199 -15.64 4.22 1.48
N ALA A 200 -14.94 4.92 0.58
CA ALA A 200 -15.16 4.79 -0.85
C ALA A 200 -14.89 3.35 -1.34
N ALA A 201 -13.91 2.65 -0.74
CA ALA A 201 -13.63 1.25 -1.02
C ALA A 201 -14.82 0.32 -0.72
N GLY A 202 -15.52 0.51 0.40
CA GLY A 202 -16.72 -0.28 0.71
C GLY A 202 -17.90 0.03 -0.19
N ARG A 203 -18.13 1.33 -0.50
CA ARG A 203 -19.21 1.73 -1.42
C ARG A 203 -19.03 1.21 -2.84
N GLU A 204 -17.79 1.20 -3.35
CA GLU A 204 -17.48 0.62 -4.66
C GLU A 204 -17.76 -0.89 -4.68
N HIS A 205 -17.47 -1.60 -3.59
CA HIS A 205 -17.76 -3.02 -3.50
C HIS A 205 -19.27 -3.30 -3.51
N ALA A 206 -20.06 -2.56 -2.73
CA ALA A 206 -21.52 -2.68 -2.71
C ALA A 206 -22.13 -2.41 -4.10
N ALA A 207 -21.70 -1.33 -4.77
CA ALA A 207 -22.19 -0.99 -6.10
C ALA A 207 -21.90 -2.05 -7.18
N ARG A 208 -20.83 -2.85 -7.02
CA ARG A 208 -20.50 -3.97 -7.91
C ARG A 208 -21.25 -5.27 -7.57
N ALA A 209 -21.80 -5.37 -6.36
CA ALA A 209 -22.62 -6.52 -5.98
C ALA A 209 -24.07 -6.36 -6.47
N ASP A 210 -24.51 -5.12 -6.68
CA ASP A 210 -25.85 -4.77 -7.17
C ASP A 210 -25.97 -4.71 -8.71
N SER A 211 -24.87 -4.95 -9.44
CA SER A 211 -24.76 -4.89 -10.92
C SER A 211 -24.56 -6.25 -11.55
#